data_AF-A0A1R2BA06-F1
#
_entry.id   AF-A0A1R2BA06-F1
#
_cell.length_a   1.000
_cell.length_b   1.000
_cell.length_c   1.000
_cell.angle_alpha   90.00
_cell.angle_beta   90.00
_cell.angle_gamma   90.00
#
_symmetry.space_group_name_H-M   'P 1'
#
loop_
_entity.id
_entity.type
_entity.pdbx_description
1 polymer ?
#
loop_
_entity_poly.entity_id
_entity_poly.type
_entity_poly.pdbx_seq_one_letter_code
_entity_poly.pdbx_strand_id
1 'polypeptide(L)'
;MNKQEIQEEPRLSLDESGQNKKCYICAKSFNFRKKHICRFCQNAVCSEHCQKSRPLENLESQPICDLCFQEEIRAELRAESQNHIKNLDEEFKDMQNTNSRLEREHFEKTAQINRLEFEIETASSTSNTEIEALNTELDVLKSQNSTLQELYRKTKEKLFIIKESEGNASENLSRVQEELEVLRRQSEILKETKEGLIVQLDKINGKLKGCLNIEHVNKLLCPTCSFKLKEAAGRRIDAPSILENPSICMSVDDERESIIQSVRDMKDELTKQSSRPGEGGGCWII
;
A
#
# COMPACT_ATOMS: atom_id res chain seq x y z
N MET A 1 -33.60 71.15 0.34
CA MET A 1 -33.73 72.62 0.14
C MET A 1 -35.18 72.90 -0.27
N ASN A 2 -36.07 73.12 0.71
CA ASN A 2 -37.45 73.52 0.45
C ASN A 2 -37.59 75.01 0.76
N LYS A 3 -37.95 75.80 -0.27
CA LYS A 3 -38.39 77.19 -0.10
C LYS A 3 -39.74 77.18 0.61
N GLN A 4 -39.79 77.63 1.86
CA GLN A 4 -41.05 77.96 2.52
C GLN A 4 -41.39 79.42 2.21
N GLU A 5 -42.44 79.60 1.40
CA GLU A 5 -43.16 80.87 1.28
C GLU A 5 -43.82 81.17 2.63
N ILE A 6 -43.37 82.25 3.26
CA ILE A 6 -44.02 82.84 4.42
C ILE A 6 -45.25 83.59 3.87
N GLN A 7 -46.43 82.97 3.96
CA GLN A 7 -47.69 83.69 3.79
C GLN A 7 -47.96 84.49 5.06
N GLU A 8 -47.94 85.81 4.91
CA GLU A 8 -48.29 86.77 5.96
C GLU A 8 -49.76 86.59 6.35
N GLU A 9 -50.02 86.30 7.63
CA GLU A 9 -51.36 86.32 8.20
C GLU A 9 -51.88 87.78 8.28
N PRO A 10 -53.18 87.99 8.00
CA PRO A 10 -53.79 89.32 8.11
C PRO A 10 -53.83 89.76 9.58
N ARG A 11 -53.10 90.83 9.90
CA ARG A 11 -53.21 91.53 11.19
C ARG A 11 -54.62 92.06 11.37
N LEU A 12 -55.45 91.34 12.13
CA LEU A 12 -56.73 91.82 12.62
C LEU A 12 -56.49 92.93 13.64
N SER A 13 -56.95 94.12 13.29
CA SER A 13 -57.03 95.32 14.11
C SER A 13 -57.77 95.06 15.42
N LEU A 14 -57.10 95.29 16.54
CA LEU A 14 -57.71 95.40 17.86
C LEU A 14 -58.46 96.74 17.94
N ASP A 15 -59.74 96.72 17.56
CA ASP A 15 -60.65 97.80 17.90
C ASP A 15 -60.94 97.71 19.41
N GLU A 16 -60.24 98.56 20.17
CA GLU A 16 -60.63 98.91 21.53
C GLU A 16 -61.99 99.62 21.51
N SER A 17 -62.87 99.19 22.41
CA SER A 17 -64.13 99.87 22.78
C SER A 17 -65.36 99.57 21.91
N GLY A 18 -66.07 98.50 22.25
CA GLY A 18 -67.50 98.42 21.97
C GLY A 18 -68.02 97.01 21.72
N GLN A 19 -68.43 96.33 22.80
CA GLN A 19 -69.46 95.27 22.79
C GLN A 19 -69.52 94.45 21.48
N ASN A 20 -68.64 93.46 21.27
CA ASN A 20 -68.90 92.47 20.23
C ASN A 20 -70.25 91.80 20.52
N LYS A 21 -71.27 92.22 19.76
CA LYS A 21 -72.68 91.77 19.88
C LYS A 21 -72.90 90.47 19.12
N LYS A 22 -71.90 89.96 18.41
CA LYS A 22 -71.95 88.77 17.55
C LYS A 22 -70.91 87.74 17.96
N CYS A 23 -71.24 86.46 17.77
CA CYS A 23 -70.33 85.34 17.93
C CYS A 23 -69.21 85.40 16.88
N TYR A 24 -67.95 85.23 17.30
CA TYR A 24 -66.78 85.24 16.42
C TYR A 24 -66.80 84.12 15.37
N ILE A 25 -67.36 82.94 15.69
CA ILE A 25 -67.36 81.78 14.79
C ILE A 25 -68.52 81.83 13.78
N CYS A 26 -69.75 82.12 14.23
CA CYS A 26 -70.93 82.06 13.36
C CYS A 26 -71.53 83.42 12.99
N ALA A 27 -70.91 84.53 13.43
CA ALA A 27 -71.35 85.91 13.21
C ALA A 27 -72.79 86.25 13.69
N LYS A 28 -73.49 85.33 14.37
CA LYS A 28 -74.85 85.54 14.90
C LYS A 28 -74.84 86.41 16.15
N SER A 29 -75.83 87.28 16.31
CA SER A 29 -75.94 88.18 17.47
C SER A 29 -76.32 87.46 18.77
N PHE A 30 -75.90 88.00 19.93
CA PHE A 30 -76.12 87.42 21.27
C PHE A 30 -77.50 87.69 21.88
N ASN A 31 -78.47 88.22 21.14
CA ASN A 31 -79.74 88.77 21.66
C ASN A 31 -80.49 87.84 22.64
N PHE A 32 -80.36 86.51 22.51
CA PHE A 32 -80.93 85.52 23.45
C PHE A 32 -79.96 84.39 23.84
N ARG A 33 -78.67 84.48 23.46
CA ARG A 33 -77.68 83.42 23.67
C ARG A 33 -76.65 83.86 24.69
N LYS A 34 -76.27 82.97 25.62
CA LYS A 34 -75.21 83.26 26.60
C LYS A 34 -73.90 83.56 25.87
N LYS A 35 -73.32 84.73 26.18
CA LYS A 35 -72.01 85.16 25.67
C LYS A 35 -70.92 84.53 26.53
N HIS A 36 -69.99 83.83 25.90
CA HIS A 36 -68.79 83.30 26.51
C HIS A 36 -67.57 83.99 25.89
N ILE A 37 -66.53 84.22 26.68
CA ILE A 37 -65.25 84.78 26.21
C ILE A 37 -64.24 83.64 26.17
N CYS A 38 -63.66 83.35 25.02
CA CYS A 38 -62.63 82.31 24.91
C CYS A 38 -61.39 82.68 25.72
N ARG A 39 -60.87 81.75 26.54
CA ARG A 39 -59.64 81.94 27.32
C ARG A 39 -58.43 82.33 26.45
N PHE A 40 -58.26 81.70 25.28
CA PHE A 40 -57.05 81.84 24.46
C PHE A 40 -57.09 83.10 23.58
N CYS A 41 -58.12 83.22 22.74
CA CYS A 41 -58.21 84.32 21.77
C CYS A 41 -59.01 85.53 22.26
N GLN A 42 -59.61 85.46 23.45
CA GLN A 42 -60.43 86.53 24.07
C GLN A 42 -61.66 86.97 23.24
N ASN A 43 -61.97 86.28 22.16
CA ASN A 43 -63.13 86.54 21.33
C ASN A 43 -64.42 86.04 21.98
N ALA A 44 -65.51 86.76 21.71
CA ALA A 44 -66.85 86.39 22.19
C ALA A 44 -67.48 85.30 21.32
N VAL A 45 -67.95 84.21 21.93
CA VAL A 45 -68.60 83.08 21.25
C VAL A 45 -69.92 82.70 21.93
N CYS A 46 -70.84 82.12 21.17
CA CYS A 46 -72.10 81.59 21.72
C CYS A 46 -71.88 80.20 22.33
N SER A 47 -72.79 79.76 23.20
CA SER A 47 -72.73 78.45 23.86
C SER A 47 -72.60 77.24 22.91
N GLU A 48 -73.13 77.33 21.68
CA GLU A 48 -72.98 76.28 20.66
C GLU A 48 -71.54 76.13 20.12
N HIS A 49 -70.75 77.20 20.18
CA HIS A 49 -69.36 77.21 19.68
C HIS A 49 -68.35 77.43 20.82
N CYS A 50 -68.77 77.10 22.03
CA CYS A 50 -68.00 77.21 23.24
C CYS A 50 -68.01 75.86 23.93
N GLN A 51 -66.85 75.24 24.00
CA GLN A 51 -66.67 74.05 24.81
C GLN A 51 -66.31 74.51 26.21
N LYS A 52 -67.02 73.98 27.22
CA LYS A 52 -66.53 74.05 28.60
C LYS A 52 -65.33 73.13 28.63
N SER A 53 -64.13 73.68 28.80
CA SER A 53 -62.88 72.92 28.80
C SER A 53 -62.99 71.68 29.69
N ARG A 54 -62.36 70.56 29.26
CA ARG A 54 -62.08 69.42 30.13
C ARG A 54 -61.48 69.97 31.44
N PRO A 55 -61.91 69.49 32.62
CA PRO A 55 -61.23 69.84 33.86
C PRO A 55 -59.78 69.35 33.75
N LEU A 56 -58.83 70.27 33.55
CA LEU A 56 -57.44 70.01 33.91
C LEU A 56 -57.41 69.90 35.43
N GLU A 57 -56.75 68.86 35.95
CA GLU A 57 -56.71 68.51 37.37
C GLU A 57 -56.59 69.76 38.25
N ASN A 58 -57.69 70.07 38.97
CA ASN A 58 -57.83 71.15 39.96
C ASN A 58 -57.98 72.62 39.46
N LEU A 59 -58.36 72.89 38.21
CA LEU A 59 -58.78 74.25 37.79
C LEU A 59 -60.24 74.32 37.34
N GLU A 60 -60.92 75.42 37.67
CA GLU A 60 -62.27 75.71 37.18
C GLU A 60 -62.31 75.69 35.64
N SER A 61 -63.31 75.02 35.08
CA SER A 61 -63.50 74.91 33.62
C SER A 61 -63.70 76.30 33.01
N GLN A 62 -62.67 76.78 32.33
CA GLN A 62 -62.74 78.04 31.58
C GLN A 62 -63.29 77.77 30.17
N PRO A 63 -64.11 78.68 29.62
CA PRO A 63 -64.67 78.53 28.27
C PRO A 63 -63.59 78.67 27.19
N ILE A 64 -63.56 77.71 26.25
CA ILE A 64 -62.69 77.74 25.05
C ILE A 64 -63.59 77.67 23.82
N CYS A 65 -63.29 78.44 22.77
CA CYS A 65 -64.03 78.34 21.51
C CYS A 65 -63.59 77.12 20.70
N ASP A 66 -64.46 76.60 19.82
CA ASP A 66 -64.14 75.40 19.03
C ASP A 66 -62.85 75.52 18.22
N LEU A 67 -62.53 76.72 17.68
CA LEU A 67 -61.32 76.95 16.90
C LEU A 67 -60.05 76.76 17.74
N CYS A 68 -59.97 77.41 18.91
CA CYS A 68 -58.81 77.26 19.78
C CYS A 68 -58.70 75.84 20.36
N PHE A 69 -59.83 75.18 20.63
CA PHE A 69 -59.82 73.78 21.06
C PHE A 69 -59.32 72.82 19.96
N GLN A 70 -59.76 73.03 18.71
CA GLN A 70 -59.25 72.27 17.57
C GLN A 70 -57.76 72.53 17.32
N GLU A 71 -57.29 73.76 17.52
CA GLU A 71 -55.86 74.10 17.40
C GLU A 71 -55.01 73.39 18.46
N GLU A 72 -55.47 73.35 19.72
CA GLU A 72 -54.81 72.62 20.81
C GLU A 72 -54.72 71.13 20.50
N ILE A 73 -55.83 70.48 20.12
CA ILE A 73 -55.82 69.06 19.71
C ILE A 73 -54.88 68.84 18.51
N ARG A 74 -54.92 69.71 17.50
CA ARG A 74 -54.01 69.60 16.35
C ARG A 74 -52.55 69.77 16.76
N ALA A 75 -52.26 70.59 17.75
CA ALA A 75 -50.90 70.77 18.27
C ALA A 75 -50.43 69.52 19.03
N GLU A 76 -51.28 68.93 19.88
CA GLU A 76 -51.02 67.67 20.58
C GLU A 76 -50.76 66.53 19.59
N LEU A 77 -51.66 66.33 18.62
CA LEU A 77 -51.51 65.30 17.58
C LEU A 77 -50.25 65.51 16.73
N ARG A 78 -49.90 66.77 16.42
CA ARG A 78 -48.63 67.10 15.73
C ARG A 78 -47.42 66.75 16.58
N ALA A 79 -47.44 67.04 17.88
CA ALA A 79 -46.35 66.71 18.79
C ALA A 79 -46.17 65.20 18.92
N GLU A 80 -47.27 64.45 19.10
CA GLU A 80 -47.26 62.97 19.13
C GLU A 80 -46.74 62.38 17.81
N SER A 81 -47.23 62.88 16.68
CA SER A 81 -46.76 62.46 15.35
C SER A 81 -45.27 62.73 15.16
N GLN A 82 -44.78 63.90 15.57
CA GLN A 82 -43.36 64.22 15.50
C GLN A 82 -42.51 63.34 16.41
N ASN A 83 -43.03 62.96 17.58
CA ASN A 83 -42.35 62.04 18.48
C ASN A 83 -42.25 60.64 17.85
N HIS A 84 -43.33 60.14 17.26
CA HIS A 84 -43.31 58.86 16.55
C HIS A 84 -42.36 58.86 15.36
N ILE A 85 -42.33 59.94 14.56
CA ILE A 85 -41.38 60.08 13.45
C ILE A 85 -39.95 60.01 13.96
N LYS A 86 -39.63 60.72 15.06
CA LYS A 86 -38.28 60.68 15.66
C LYS A 86 -37.89 59.27 16.10
N ASN A 87 -38.79 58.56 16.79
CA ASN A 87 -38.53 57.19 17.23
C ASN A 87 -38.29 56.25 16.04
N LEU A 88 -39.12 56.35 14.99
CA LEU A 88 -38.93 55.57 13.77
C LEU A 88 -37.63 55.90 13.04
N ASP A 89 -37.22 57.17 13.02
CA ASP A 89 -35.94 57.58 12.43
C ASP A 89 -34.74 57.03 13.22
N GLU A 90 -34.84 56.95 14.55
CA GLU A 90 -33.82 56.34 15.41
C GLU A 90 -33.74 54.82 15.19
N GLU A 91 -34.88 54.12 15.20
CA GLU A 91 -34.96 52.69 14.88
C GLU A 91 -34.41 52.39 13.47
N PHE A 92 -34.75 53.22 12.49
CA PHE A 92 -34.26 53.07 11.13
C PHE A 92 -32.74 53.21 11.05
N LYS A 93 -32.15 54.18 11.77
CA LYS A 93 -30.69 54.33 11.86
C LYS A 93 -30.02 53.14 12.53
N ASP A 94 -30.60 52.62 13.60
CA ASP A 94 -30.05 51.45 14.30
C ASP A 94 -30.09 50.20 13.42
N MET A 95 -31.17 50.01 12.68
CA MET A 95 -31.30 48.94 11.68
C MET A 95 -30.29 49.12 10.54
N GLN A 96 -30.09 50.34 10.04
CA GLN A 96 -29.10 50.62 9.00
C GLN A 96 -27.67 50.30 9.48
N ASN A 97 -27.31 50.74 10.69
CA ASN A 97 -26.00 50.47 11.30
C ASN A 97 -25.78 48.96 11.50
N THR A 98 -26.81 48.26 11.95
CA THR A 98 -26.77 46.80 12.13
C THR A 98 -26.60 46.08 10.79
N ASN A 99 -27.32 46.50 9.76
CA ASN A 99 -27.18 45.92 8.42
C ASN A 99 -25.77 46.13 7.85
N SER A 100 -25.23 47.35 7.92
CA SER A 100 -23.86 47.62 7.46
C SER A 100 -22.77 46.90 8.29
N ARG A 101 -23.05 46.56 9.55
CA ARG A 101 -22.17 45.67 10.33
C ARG A 101 -22.24 44.23 9.82
N LEU A 102 -23.45 43.70 9.63
CA LEU A 102 -23.65 42.34 9.15
C LEU A 102 -23.10 42.13 7.74
N GLU A 103 -23.21 43.11 6.85
CA GLU A 103 -22.62 43.05 5.50
C GLU A 103 -21.09 42.93 5.54
N ARG A 104 -20.44 43.68 6.44
CA ARG A 104 -18.99 43.58 6.65
C ARG A 104 -18.60 42.22 7.21
N GLU A 105 -19.30 41.75 8.24
CA GLU A 105 -19.06 40.43 8.83
C GLU A 105 -19.27 39.31 7.80
N HIS A 106 -20.33 39.41 6.98
CA HIS A 106 -20.58 38.47 5.90
C HIS A 106 -19.41 38.45 4.91
N PHE A 107 -18.96 39.61 4.44
CA PHE A 107 -17.83 39.71 3.52
C PHE A 107 -16.55 39.12 4.12
N GLU A 108 -16.22 39.43 5.37
CA GLU A 108 -15.07 38.88 6.07
C GLU A 108 -15.15 37.35 6.20
N LYS A 109 -16.33 36.81 6.54
CA LYS A 109 -16.54 35.37 6.67
C LYS A 109 -16.49 34.66 5.32
N THR A 110 -17.07 35.23 4.27
CA THR A 110 -16.94 34.69 2.91
C THR A 110 -15.48 34.67 2.46
N ALA A 111 -14.72 35.74 2.72
CA ALA A 111 -13.29 35.77 2.42
C ALA A 111 -12.49 34.72 3.21
N GLN A 112 -12.85 34.49 4.47
CA GLN A 112 -12.26 33.43 5.30
C GLN A 112 -12.58 32.03 4.75
N ILE A 113 -13.83 31.77 4.34
CA ILE A 113 -14.24 30.50 3.74
C ILE A 113 -13.43 30.23 2.47
N ASN A 114 -13.35 31.18 1.56
CA ASN A 114 -12.62 31.01 0.30
C ASN A 114 -11.13 30.69 0.53
N ARG A 115 -10.50 31.27 1.57
CA ARG A 115 -9.11 30.94 1.93
C ARG A 115 -8.98 29.50 2.41
N LEU A 116 -9.87 29.07 3.30
CA LEU A 116 -9.86 27.70 3.83
C LEU A 116 -10.15 26.67 2.74
N GLU A 117 -11.07 26.96 1.83
CA GLU A 117 -11.35 26.10 0.67
C GLU A 117 -10.11 25.93 -0.21
N PHE A 118 -9.38 27.02 -0.49
CA PHE A 118 -8.13 26.96 -1.25
C PHE A 118 -7.02 26.18 -0.53
N GLU A 119 -6.90 26.36 0.79
CA GLU A 119 -5.94 25.58 1.60
C GLU A 119 -6.26 24.09 1.58
N ILE A 120 -7.54 23.72 1.69
CA ILE A 120 -8.01 22.32 1.61
C ILE A 120 -7.74 21.74 0.21
N GLU A 121 -8.03 22.49 -0.85
CA GLU A 121 -7.77 22.05 -2.22
C GLU A 121 -6.28 21.81 -2.47
N THR A 122 -5.42 22.73 -2.01
CA THR A 122 -3.97 22.61 -2.12
C THR A 122 -3.46 21.39 -1.34
N ALA A 123 -3.89 21.22 -0.09
CA ALA A 123 -3.49 20.09 0.74
C ALA A 123 -3.99 18.74 0.18
N SER A 124 -5.18 18.71 -0.42
CA SER A 124 -5.73 17.55 -1.11
C SER A 124 -4.90 17.19 -2.34
N SER A 125 -4.55 18.18 -3.16
CA SER A 125 -3.70 17.97 -4.34
C SER A 125 -2.32 17.42 -3.95
N THR A 126 -1.66 18.00 -2.94
CA THR A 126 -0.35 17.50 -2.48
C THR A 126 -0.45 16.07 -1.93
N SER A 127 -1.46 15.78 -1.11
CA SER A 127 -1.68 14.44 -0.56
C SER A 127 -1.93 13.40 -1.66
N ASN A 128 -2.70 13.75 -2.70
CA ASN A 128 -2.94 12.87 -3.84
C ASN A 128 -1.65 12.57 -4.61
N THR A 129 -0.80 13.58 -4.83
CA THR A 129 0.50 13.35 -5.48
C THR A 129 1.42 12.46 -4.66
N GLU A 130 1.41 12.59 -3.33
CA GLU A 130 2.17 11.70 -2.43
C GLU A 130 1.64 10.26 -2.45
N ILE A 131 0.32 10.08 -2.46
CA ILE A 131 -0.33 8.76 -2.59
C ILE A 131 0.06 8.10 -3.90
N GLU A 132 0.02 8.84 -5.01
CA GLU A 132 0.45 8.33 -6.32
C GLU A 132 1.93 7.92 -6.30
N ALA A 133 2.81 8.75 -5.75
CA ALA A 133 4.23 8.43 -5.62
C ALA A 133 4.46 7.16 -4.78
N LEU A 134 3.83 7.03 -3.62
CA LEU A 134 3.94 5.85 -2.76
C LEU A 134 3.40 4.58 -3.44
N ASN A 135 2.32 4.69 -4.21
CA ASN A 135 1.79 3.56 -4.99
C ASN A 135 2.78 3.10 -6.06
N THR A 136 3.42 4.04 -6.77
CA THR A 136 4.46 3.68 -7.76
C THR A 136 5.66 2.99 -7.10
N GLU A 137 6.11 3.46 -5.93
CA GLU A 137 7.20 2.83 -5.18
C GLU A 137 6.81 1.42 -4.72
N LEU A 138 5.59 1.24 -4.23
CA LEU A 138 5.06 -0.04 -3.78
C LEU A 138 4.99 -1.05 -4.93
N ASP A 139 4.61 -0.63 -6.13
CA ASP A 139 4.59 -1.51 -7.31
C ASP A 139 6.01 -1.90 -7.78
N VAL A 140 6.97 -0.98 -7.70
CA VAL A 140 8.39 -1.30 -7.93
C VAL A 140 8.86 -2.35 -6.92
N LEU A 141 8.61 -2.16 -5.63
CA LEU A 141 9.00 -3.12 -4.59
C LEU A 141 8.33 -4.49 -4.78
N LYS A 142 7.06 -4.54 -5.18
CA LYS A 142 6.38 -5.81 -5.52
C LYS A 142 7.07 -6.53 -6.67
N SER A 143 7.45 -5.81 -7.73
CA SER A 143 8.17 -6.39 -8.87
C SER A 143 9.57 -6.88 -8.47
N GLN A 144 10.27 -6.15 -7.60
CA GLN A 144 11.56 -6.60 -7.06
C GLN A 144 11.39 -7.86 -6.21
N ASN A 145 10.38 -7.90 -5.35
CA ASN A 145 10.10 -9.07 -4.52
C ASN A 145 9.78 -10.33 -5.36
N SER A 146 9.00 -10.19 -6.44
CA SER A 146 8.72 -11.33 -7.32
C SER A 146 9.98 -11.85 -8.03
N THR A 147 10.87 -10.95 -8.47
CA THR A 147 12.17 -11.36 -9.04
C THR A 147 13.07 -12.06 -8.01
N LEU A 148 13.10 -11.56 -6.77
CA LEU A 148 13.85 -12.19 -5.67
C LEU A 148 13.30 -13.58 -5.31
N GLN A 149 11.98 -13.75 -5.28
CA GLN A 149 11.35 -15.04 -5.05
C GLN A 149 11.73 -16.05 -6.14
N GLU A 150 11.76 -15.63 -7.40
CA GLU A 150 12.16 -16.49 -8.51
C GLU A 150 13.65 -16.88 -8.43
N LEU A 151 14.53 -15.93 -8.07
CA LEU A 151 15.96 -16.22 -7.85
C LEU A 151 16.17 -17.16 -6.66
N TYR A 152 15.41 -16.99 -5.58
CA TYR A 152 15.43 -17.89 -4.43
C TYR A 152 15.01 -19.30 -4.83
N ARG A 153 13.92 -19.44 -5.60
CA ARG A 153 13.44 -20.72 -6.14
C ARG A 153 14.51 -21.43 -6.96
N LYS A 154 15.14 -20.72 -7.92
CA LYS A 154 16.23 -21.25 -8.75
C LYS A 154 17.45 -21.68 -7.93
N THR A 155 17.83 -20.88 -6.93
CA THR A 155 18.97 -21.20 -6.05
C THR A 155 18.68 -22.45 -5.23
N LYS A 156 17.45 -22.60 -4.72
CA LYS A 156 17.01 -23.79 -3.99
C LYS A 156 17.07 -25.06 -4.85
N GLU A 157 16.62 -24.98 -6.10
CA GLU A 157 16.69 -26.09 -7.06
C GLU A 157 18.14 -26.49 -7.38
N LYS A 158 19.02 -25.51 -7.63
CA LYS A 158 20.45 -25.78 -7.82
C LYS A 158 21.10 -26.45 -6.61
N LEU A 159 20.75 -26.03 -5.40
CA LEU A 159 21.26 -26.63 -4.17
C LEU A 159 20.82 -28.08 -4.05
N PHE A 160 19.57 -28.40 -4.41
CA PHE A 160 19.08 -29.77 -4.45
C PHE A 160 19.88 -30.66 -5.41
N ILE A 161 20.11 -30.18 -6.65
CA ILE A 161 20.91 -30.89 -7.65
C ILE A 161 22.34 -31.13 -7.16
N ILE A 162 22.97 -30.11 -6.56
CA ILE A 162 24.33 -30.25 -6.01
C ILE A 162 24.36 -31.32 -4.93
N LYS A 163 23.39 -31.30 -4.00
CA LYS A 163 23.31 -32.27 -2.91
C LYS A 163 23.15 -33.71 -3.42
N GLU A 164 22.32 -33.92 -4.44
CA GLU A 164 22.17 -35.22 -5.09
C GLU A 164 23.48 -35.68 -5.76
N SER A 165 24.13 -34.78 -6.50
CA SER A 165 25.41 -35.07 -7.15
C SER A 165 26.55 -35.37 -6.15
N GLU A 166 26.57 -34.67 -5.01
CA GLU A 166 27.52 -34.91 -3.92
C GLU A 166 27.27 -36.27 -3.27
N GLY A 167 26.01 -36.65 -3.05
CA GLY A 167 25.63 -37.99 -2.58
C GLY A 167 26.13 -39.09 -3.51
N ASN A 168 25.87 -38.96 -4.82
CA ASN A 168 26.33 -39.91 -5.83
C ASN A 168 27.86 -39.98 -5.91
N ALA A 169 28.55 -38.83 -5.81
CA ALA A 169 30.01 -38.79 -5.81
C ALA A 169 30.59 -39.48 -4.56
N SER A 170 29.97 -39.25 -3.39
CA SER A 170 30.36 -39.90 -2.14
C SER A 170 30.19 -41.42 -2.22
N GLU A 171 29.08 -41.91 -2.76
CA GLU A 171 28.85 -43.35 -2.95
C GLU A 171 29.88 -43.98 -3.89
N ASN A 172 30.16 -43.33 -5.03
CA ASN A 172 31.20 -43.78 -5.96
C ASN A 172 32.59 -43.80 -5.30
N LEU A 173 32.91 -42.81 -4.48
CA LEU A 173 34.19 -42.74 -3.77
C LEU A 173 34.33 -43.90 -2.77
N SER A 174 33.27 -44.22 -2.03
CA SER A 174 33.24 -45.40 -1.14
C SER A 174 33.47 -46.70 -1.93
N ARG A 175 32.79 -46.88 -3.07
CA ARG A 175 32.96 -48.07 -3.92
C ARG A 175 34.41 -48.21 -4.42
N VAL A 176 35.00 -47.12 -4.92
CA VAL A 176 36.39 -47.12 -5.39
C VAL A 176 37.36 -47.41 -4.24
N GLN A 177 37.09 -46.92 -3.03
CA GLN A 177 37.91 -47.24 -1.85
C GLN A 177 37.86 -48.74 -1.52
N GLU A 178 36.68 -49.36 -1.55
CA GLU A 178 36.52 -50.81 -1.34
C GLU A 178 37.27 -51.62 -2.41
N GLU A 179 37.13 -51.27 -3.69
CA GLU A 179 37.87 -51.90 -4.80
C GLU A 179 39.39 -51.80 -4.60
N LEU A 180 39.88 -50.63 -4.16
CA LEU A 180 41.30 -50.40 -3.90
C LEU A 180 41.80 -51.28 -2.74
N GLU A 181 41.00 -51.47 -1.69
CA GLU A 181 41.32 -52.41 -0.61
C GLU A 181 41.40 -53.87 -1.09
N VAL A 182 40.46 -54.30 -1.94
CA VAL A 182 40.49 -55.64 -2.53
C VAL A 182 41.75 -55.84 -3.36
N LEU A 183 42.10 -54.88 -4.22
CA LEU A 183 43.32 -54.94 -5.03
C LEU A 183 44.60 -54.93 -4.18
N ARG A 184 44.63 -54.19 -3.06
CA ARG A 184 45.75 -54.22 -2.11
C ARG A 184 45.92 -55.62 -1.52
N ARG A 185 44.85 -56.26 -1.05
CA ARG A 185 44.90 -57.64 -0.52
C ARG A 185 45.37 -58.64 -1.58
N GLN A 186 44.87 -58.52 -2.82
CA GLN A 186 45.33 -59.37 -3.93
C GLN A 186 46.83 -59.17 -4.22
N SER A 187 47.31 -57.92 -4.19
CA SER A 187 48.73 -57.61 -4.38
C SER A 187 49.61 -58.23 -3.28
N GLU A 188 49.14 -58.23 -2.03
CA GLU A 188 49.82 -58.89 -0.89
C GLU A 188 49.88 -60.41 -1.09
N ILE A 189 48.78 -61.07 -1.44
CA ILE A 189 48.74 -62.51 -1.73
C ILE A 189 49.69 -62.86 -2.90
N LEU A 190 49.70 -62.07 -3.97
CA LEU A 190 50.62 -62.27 -5.10
C LEU A 190 52.08 -62.12 -4.69
N LYS A 191 52.37 -61.22 -3.76
CA LYS A 191 53.72 -61.05 -3.21
C LYS A 191 54.14 -62.27 -2.38
N GLU A 192 53.27 -62.76 -1.48
CA GLU A 192 53.53 -63.96 -0.67
C GLU A 192 53.71 -65.21 -1.53
N THR A 193 52.86 -65.40 -2.54
CA THR A 193 52.96 -66.52 -3.48
C THR A 193 54.25 -66.45 -4.31
N LYS A 194 54.64 -65.26 -4.80
CA LYS A 194 55.93 -65.04 -5.47
C LYS A 194 57.09 -65.40 -4.55
N GLU A 195 57.09 -64.93 -3.30
CA GLU A 195 58.13 -65.25 -2.32
C GLU A 195 58.20 -66.76 -2.04
N GLY A 196 57.04 -67.42 -1.89
CA GLY A 196 56.94 -68.87 -1.74
C GLY A 196 57.49 -69.64 -2.94
N LEU A 197 57.17 -69.22 -4.17
CA LEU A 197 57.69 -69.80 -5.40
C LEU A 197 59.20 -69.61 -5.52
N ILE A 198 59.75 -68.45 -5.16
CA ILE A 198 61.21 -68.21 -5.13
C ILE A 198 61.89 -69.21 -4.20
N VAL A 199 61.36 -69.42 -2.99
CA VAL A 199 61.90 -70.43 -2.05
C VAL A 199 61.82 -71.85 -2.63
N GLN A 200 60.75 -72.20 -3.35
CA GLN A 200 60.67 -73.49 -4.04
C GLN A 200 61.70 -73.63 -5.16
N LEU A 201 61.89 -72.57 -5.94
CA LEU A 201 62.87 -72.49 -7.02
C LEU A 201 64.30 -72.65 -6.47
N ASP A 202 64.59 -72.00 -5.35
CA ASP A 202 65.87 -72.15 -4.64
C ASP A 202 66.09 -73.56 -4.10
N LYS A 203 65.05 -74.22 -3.59
CA LYS A 203 65.12 -75.64 -3.17
C LYS A 203 65.41 -76.56 -4.36
N ILE A 204 64.75 -76.36 -5.49
CA ILE A 204 64.99 -77.14 -6.72
C ILE A 204 66.40 -76.88 -7.23
N ASN A 205 66.83 -75.63 -7.35
CA ASN A 205 68.18 -75.26 -7.74
C ASN A 205 69.24 -75.82 -6.78
N GLY A 206 68.96 -75.85 -5.47
CA GLY A 206 69.81 -76.48 -4.46
C GLY A 206 69.92 -77.99 -4.65
N LYS A 207 68.81 -78.69 -4.92
CA LYS A 207 68.83 -80.13 -5.27
C LYS A 207 69.60 -80.38 -6.56
N LEU A 208 69.40 -79.54 -7.58
CA LEU A 208 70.09 -79.63 -8.87
C LEU A 208 71.60 -79.37 -8.74
N LYS A 209 72.06 -78.50 -7.82
CA LYS A 209 73.50 -78.27 -7.56
C LYS A 209 74.25 -79.53 -7.11
N GLY A 210 73.58 -80.49 -6.49
CA GLY A 210 74.15 -81.80 -6.11
C GLY A 210 73.97 -82.89 -7.17
N CYS A 211 73.14 -82.65 -8.18
CA CYS A 211 73.00 -83.55 -9.32
C CYS A 211 74.17 -83.31 -10.29
N LEU A 212 74.83 -84.39 -10.72
CA LEU A 212 75.81 -84.33 -11.81
C LEU A 212 75.13 -83.71 -13.03
N ASN A 213 75.73 -82.66 -13.59
CA ASN A 213 75.30 -82.10 -14.87
C ASN A 213 75.14 -83.28 -15.87
N ILE A 214 74.02 -83.31 -16.60
CA ILE A 214 73.74 -84.37 -17.56
C ILE A 214 74.88 -84.56 -18.58
N GLU A 215 75.63 -83.49 -18.86
CA GLU A 215 76.86 -83.53 -19.65
C GLU A 215 77.99 -84.32 -18.99
N HIS A 216 78.14 -84.22 -17.66
CA HIS A 216 79.09 -85.03 -16.88
C HIS A 216 78.64 -86.49 -16.75
N VAL A 217 77.34 -86.74 -16.54
CA VAL A 217 76.78 -88.10 -16.51
C VAL A 217 76.98 -88.79 -17.87
N ASN A 218 76.74 -88.08 -18.98
CA ASN A 218 76.95 -88.62 -20.33
C ASN A 218 78.41 -88.98 -20.64
N LYS A 219 79.40 -88.36 -19.97
CA LYS A 219 80.83 -88.71 -20.13
C LYS A 219 81.25 -89.94 -19.33
N LEU A 220 80.53 -90.27 -18.24
CA LEU A 220 80.84 -91.38 -17.35
C LEU A 220 80.11 -92.68 -17.73
N LEU A 221 79.07 -92.59 -18.56
CA LEU A 221 78.28 -93.75 -18.99
C LEU A 221 78.83 -94.33 -20.30
N CYS A 222 78.86 -95.66 -20.39
CA CYS A 222 79.16 -96.33 -21.66
C CYS A 222 78.04 -96.11 -22.69
N PRO A 223 78.29 -96.32 -24.00
CA PRO A 223 77.33 -96.04 -25.07
C PRO A 223 75.96 -96.70 -24.84
N THR A 224 75.94 -97.94 -24.35
CA THR A 224 74.72 -98.71 -24.07
C THR A 224 73.92 -98.13 -22.90
N CYS A 225 74.60 -97.67 -21.84
CA CYS A 225 73.95 -97.06 -20.69
C CYS A 225 73.50 -95.62 -20.98
N SER A 226 74.26 -94.85 -21.78
CA SER A 226 73.84 -93.53 -22.26
C SER A 226 72.61 -93.62 -23.16
N PHE A 227 72.54 -94.63 -24.04
CA PHE A 227 71.35 -94.88 -24.87
C PHE A 227 70.13 -95.21 -24.01
N LYS A 228 70.25 -96.15 -23.05
CA LYS A 228 69.15 -96.47 -22.12
C LYS A 228 68.72 -95.27 -21.26
N LEU A 229 69.67 -94.42 -20.84
CA LEU A 229 69.36 -93.21 -20.10
C LEU A 229 68.62 -92.18 -20.98
N LYS A 230 69.06 -91.97 -22.22
CA LYS A 230 68.38 -91.08 -23.19
C LYS A 230 66.99 -91.61 -23.53
N GLU A 231 66.83 -92.92 -23.69
CA GLU A 231 65.54 -93.56 -23.95
C GLU A 231 64.62 -93.43 -22.73
N ALA A 232 65.12 -93.64 -21.51
CA ALA A 232 64.36 -93.43 -20.27
C ALA A 232 64.02 -91.95 -20.00
N ALA A 233 64.91 -91.03 -20.36
CA ALA A 233 64.67 -89.60 -20.27
C ALA A 233 63.64 -89.14 -21.30
N GLY A 234 63.73 -89.62 -22.55
CA GLY A 234 62.74 -89.37 -23.60
C GLY A 234 61.34 -89.85 -23.19
N ARG A 235 61.22 -91.09 -22.68
CA ARG A 235 59.95 -91.62 -22.15
C ARG A 235 59.38 -90.83 -20.97
N ARG A 236 60.21 -90.10 -20.21
CA ARG A 236 59.77 -89.22 -19.11
C ARG A 236 59.39 -87.82 -19.57
N ILE A 237 59.98 -87.33 -20.66
CA ILE A 237 59.61 -86.04 -21.28
C ILE A 237 58.26 -86.20 -22.00
N ASP A 238 57.99 -87.37 -22.59
CA ASP A 238 56.73 -87.69 -23.26
C ASP A 238 55.63 -88.24 -22.31
N ALA A 239 55.96 -88.46 -21.03
CA ALA A 239 54.96 -88.78 -20.01
C ALA A 239 54.28 -87.48 -19.57
N PRO A 240 52.94 -87.38 -19.62
CA PRO A 240 52.24 -86.17 -19.22
C PRO A 240 52.63 -85.83 -17.78
N SER A 241 53.20 -84.64 -17.61
CA SER A 241 53.64 -84.16 -16.32
C SER A 241 52.44 -84.17 -15.36
N ILE A 242 52.60 -84.70 -14.15
CA ILE A 242 51.59 -84.59 -13.08
C ILE A 242 51.30 -83.11 -12.73
N LEU A 243 52.13 -82.17 -13.20
CA LEU A 243 51.89 -80.72 -13.07
C LEU A 243 51.09 -80.11 -14.23
N GLU A 244 50.81 -80.86 -15.30
CA GLU A 244 49.87 -80.48 -16.36
C GLU A 244 48.48 -81.03 -16.02
N ASN A 245 47.87 -80.51 -14.96
CA ASN A 245 46.45 -80.68 -14.72
C ASN A 245 45.75 -79.45 -15.33
N PRO A 246 45.08 -79.54 -16.50
CA PRO A 246 44.42 -78.40 -17.13
C PRO A 246 43.16 -77.95 -16.39
N SER A 247 42.79 -78.62 -15.30
CA SER A 247 41.60 -78.30 -14.49
C SER A 247 41.74 -77.02 -13.64
N ILE A 248 42.85 -76.29 -13.76
CA ILE A 248 42.97 -74.89 -13.33
C ILE A 248 43.15 -73.99 -14.57
N CYS A 249 42.45 -74.29 -15.66
CA CYS A 249 42.02 -73.23 -16.56
C CYS A 249 40.77 -72.63 -15.90
N MET A 250 40.96 -71.58 -15.11
CA MET A 250 39.83 -70.70 -14.81
C MET A 250 39.25 -70.29 -16.17
N SER A 251 37.99 -70.63 -16.41
CA SER A 251 37.21 -70.20 -17.56
C SER A 251 37.02 -68.67 -17.49
N VAL A 252 38.10 -67.93 -17.72
CA VAL A 252 38.07 -66.47 -17.86
C VAL A 252 37.23 -66.09 -19.09
N ASP A 253 37.08 -67.00 -20.05
CA ASP A 253 36.27 -66.76 -21.24
C ASP A 253 34.76 -66.71 -20.94
N ASP A 254 34.23 -67.50 -19.99
CA ASP A 254 32.79 -67.50 -19.66
C ASP A 254 32.34 -66.24 -18.91
N GLU A 255 33.16 -65.72 -17.98
CA GLU A 255 32.86 -64.45 -17.30
C GLU A 255 33.05 -63.24 -18.23
N ARG A 256 34.02 -63.30 -19.14
CA ARG A 256 34.26 -62.23 -20.11
C ARG A 256 33.15 -62.13 -21.15
N GLU A 257 32.57 -63.26 -21.58
CA GLU A 257 31.36 -63.25 -22.41
C GLU A 257 30.14 -62.73 -21.66
N SER A 258 29.97 -63.07 -20.37
CA SER A 258 28.88 -62.55 -19.53
C SER A 258 28.94 -61.03 -19.32
N ILE A 259 30.14 -60.49 -19.08
CA ILE A 259 30.36 -59.04 -18.94
C ILE A 259 30.16 -58.32 -20.28
N ILE A 260 30.68 -58.86 -21.38
CA ILE A 260 30.48 -58.27 -22.71
C ILE A 260 29.00 -58.29 -23.10
N GLN A 261 28.25 -59.33 -22.73
CA GLN A 261 26.81 -59.39 -22.97
C GLN A 261 26.05 -58.38 -22.11
N SER A 262 26.38 -58.24 -20.82
CA SER A 262 25.79 -57.20 -19.94
C SER A 262 26.05 -55.78 -20.45
N VAL A 263 27.26 -55.51 -20.99
CA VAL A 263 27.60 -54.21 -21.57
C VAL A 263 26.85 -53.97 -22.89
N ARG A 264 26.61 -55.00 -23.71
CA ARG A 264 25.76 -54.89 -24.91
C ARG A 264 24.31 -54.62 -24.53
N ASP A 265 23.76 -55.34 -23.57
CA ASP A 265 22.37 -55.17 -23.13
C ASP A 265 22.14 -53.76 -22.54
N MET A 266 23.09 -53.26 -21.75
CA MET A 266 23.05 -51.89 -21.21
C MET A 266 23.16 -50.83 -22.31
N LYS A 267 24.02 -51.04 -23.32
CA LYS A 267 24.13 -50.16 -24.48
C LYS A 267 22.83 -50.14 -25.29
N ASP A 268 22.21 -51.30 -25.53
CA ASP A 268 20.97 -51.40 -26.29
C ASP A 268 19.82 -50.71 -25.57
N GLU A 269 19.76 -50.80 -24.23
CA GLU A 269 18.72 -50.13 -23.44
C GLU A 269 18.90 -48.60 -23.42
N LEU A 270 20.13 -48.10 -23.32
CA LEU A 270 20.43 -46.67 -23.47
C LEU A 270 20.12 -46.17 -24.89
N THR A 271 20.38 -47.00 -25.91
CA THR A 271 20.07 -46.65 -27.31
C THR A 271 18.56 -46.63 -27.56
N LYS A 272 17.78 -47.51 -26.93
CA LYS A 272 16.30 -47.44 -26.96
C LYS A 272 15.77 -46.18 -26.26
N GLN A 273 16.38 -45.75 -25.16
CA GLN A 273 16.02 -44.50 -24.48
C GLN A 273 16.35 -43.27 -25.33
N SER A 274 17.47 -43.27 -26.07
CA SER A 274 17.82 -42.17 -26.97
C SER A 274 17.04 -42.16 -28.29
N SER A 275 16.51 -43.31 -28.72
CA SER A 275 15.80 -43.48 -30.01
C SER A 275 14.28 -43.38 -29.92
N ARG A 276 13.73 -42.98 -28.76
CA ARG A 276 12.34 -42.49 -28.65
C ARG A 276 12.33 -40.95 -28.60
N PRO A 277 12.53 -40.24 -29.72
CA PRO A 277 12.23 -38.82 -29.77
C PRO A 277 10.70 -38.68 -29.84
N GLY A 278 10.10 -38.41 -28.69
CA GLY A 278 8.75 -37.86 -28.59
C GLY A 278 7.63 -38.81 -28.93
N GLU A 279 6.91 -39.25 -27.89
CA GLU A 279 5.45 -39.27 -27.94
C GLU A 279 4.90 -39.37 -26.52
N GLY A 280 4.23 -38.28 -26.09
CA GLY A 280 3.14 -38.30 -25.13
C GLY A 280 3.48 -38.67 -23.68
N GLY A 281 3.58 -37.67 -22.81
CA GLY A 281 3.58 -37.90 -21.37
C GLY A 281 3.55 -36.61 -20.57
N GLY A 282 2.45 -35.86 -20.67
CA GLY A 282 2.18 -34.74 -19.77
C GLY A 282 2.20 -35.22 -18.32
N CYS A 283 3.09 -34.65 -17.51
CA CYS A 283 3.06 -34.82 -16.07
C CYS A 283 2.54 -33.52 -15.45
N TRP A 284 1.34 -33.64 -14.90
CA TRP A 284 0.64 -32.63 -14.12
C TRP A 284 1.45 -32.33 -12.85
N ILE A 285 1.76 -31.06 -12.63
CA ILE A 285 2.16 -30.55 -11.32
C ILE A 285 1.06 -29.59 -10.89
N ILE A 286 0.25 -30.08 -9.95
CA ILE A 286 -0.45 -29.27 -8.95
C ILE A 286 0.57 -28.97 -7.85
#